data_AF-A0A1I6WPV1-F1
#
_entry.id   AF-A0A1I6WPV1-F1
#
_cell.length_a   1.000
_cell.length_b   1.000
_cell.length_c   1.000
_cell.angle_alpha   90.00
_cell.angle_beta   90.00
_cell.angle_gamma   90.00
#
_symmetry.space_group_name_H-M   'P 1'
#
loop_
_entity.id
_entity.type
_entity.pdbx_description
1 polymer ?
#
loop_
_entity_poly.entity_id
_entity_poly.type
_entity_poly.pdbx_seq_one_letter_code
_entity_poly.pdbx_strand_id
1 'polypeptide(L)' 'MKAAREAAYRFLSALAGDLPGFEEVIRALFAGDANGFAERMTAWPPDIRDHALKLAALT' A
#
# COMPACT_ATOMS: atom_id res chain seq x y z
N MET A 1 -1.54 -11.31 8.75
CA MET A 1 -1.61 -10.97 7.31
C MET A 1 -2.92 -10.31 6.90
N LYS A 2 -4.11 -10.89 7.12
CA LYS A 2 -5.39 -10.28 6.68
C LYS A 2 -5.66 -8.90 7.30
N ALA A 3 -5.56 -8.78 8.62
CA ALA A 3 -5.75 -7.50 9.33
C ALA A 3 -4.75 -6.40 8.90
N ALA A 4 -3.49 -6.78 8.65
CA ALA A 4 -2.45 -5.86 8.16
C ALA A 4 -2.80 -5.27 6.78
N ARG A 5 -3.25 -6.13 5.85
CA ARG A 5 -3.71 -5.69 4.51
C ARG A 5 -4.95 -4.81 4.59
N GLU A 6 -5.91 -5.15 5.45
CA GLU A 6 -7.10 -4.32 5.66
C GLU A 6 -6.77 -2.94 6.25
N ALA A 7 -5.83 -2.89 7.21
CA ALA A 7 -5.35 -1.63 7.78
C ALA A 7 -4.66 -0.76 6.72
N ALA A 8 -3.73 -1.33 5.95
CA ALA A 8 -3.06 -0.64 4.85
C ALA A 8 -4.06 -0.16 3.78
N TYR A 9 -5.02 -1.00 3.39
CA TYR A 9 -6.06 -0.63 2.43
C TYR A 9 -6.89 0.56 2.91
N ARG A 10 -7.40 0.55 4.14
CA ARG A 10 -8.20 1.66 4.69
C ARG A 10 -7.44 2.97 4.72
N PHE A 11 -6.17 2.92 5.13
CA PHE A 11 -5.28 4.08 5.12
C PHE A 11 -5.09 4.63 3.71
N LEU A 12 -4.77 3.77 2.74
CA LEU A 12 -4.54 4.17 1.36
C LEU A 12 -5.81 4.68 0.68
N SER A 13 -6.96 4.05 0.88
CA SER A 13 -8.23 4.54 0.33
C SER A 13 -8.57 5.95 0.82
N ALA A 14 -8.22 6.28 2.06
CA ALA A 14 -8.53 7.59 2.65
C ALA A 14 -7.58 8.71 2.19
N LEU A 15 -6.31 8.41 1.94
CA LEU A 15 -5.27 9.44 1.68
C LEU A 15 -4.71 9.42 0.26
N ALA A 16 -4.84 8.30 -0.44
CA ALA A 16 -4.16 8.06 -1.71
C ALA A 16 -5.11 7.52 -2.80
N GLY A 17 -6.43 7.51 -2.55
CA GLY A 17 -7.43 6.99 -3.49
C GLY A 17 -7.39 7.65 -4.87
N ASP A 18 -7.02 8.94 -4.91
CA ASP A 18 -6.90 9.73 -6.14
C ASP A 18 -5.47 9.75 -6.74
N LEU A 19 -4.51 9.07 -6.10
CA LEU A 19 -3.15 9.01 -6.62
C LEU A 19 -3.06 8.04 -7.82
N PRO A 20 -2.29 8.37 -8.87
CA PRO A 20 -2.04 7.46 -9.97
C PRO A 20 -1.48 6.12 -9.49
N GLY A 21 -1.98 5.02 -10.05
CA GLY A 21 -1.54 3.67 -9.70
C GLY A 21 -2.19 3.07 -8.44
N PHE A 22 -3.21 3.73 -7.87
CA PHE A 22 -3.91 3.24 -6.67
C PHE A 22 -4.43 1.82 -6.83
N GLU A 23 -5.09 1.50 -7.94
CA GLU A 23 -5.66 0.17 -8.16
C GLU A 23 -4.58 -0.91 -8.22
N GLU A 24 -3.46 -0.64 -8.89
CA GLU A 24 -2.33 -1.55 -9.00
C GLU A 24 -1.65 -1.79 -7.65
N VAL A 25 -1.53 -0.74 -6.83
CA VAL A 25 -1.04 -0.83 -5.45
C VAL A 25 -1.95 -1.74 -4.63
N ILE A 26 -3.26 -1.50 -4.65
CA ILE A 26 -4.23 -2.32 -3.89
C ILE A 26 -4.25 -3.77 -4.40
N ARG A 27 -4.11 -3.99 -5.71
CA ARG A 27 -4.02 -5.34 -6.30
C ARG A 27 -2.80 -6.10 -5.78
N ALA A 28 -1.62 -5.46 -5.75
CA ALA A 28 -0.40 -6.07 -5.20
C ALA A 28 -0.54 -6.40 -3.70
N LEU A 29 -1.12 -5.48 -2.93
CA LEU A 29 -1.39 -5.67 -1.50
C LEU A 29 -2.23 -6.92 -1.21
N PHE A 30 -3.33 -7.10 -1.95
CA PHE A 30 -4.23 -8.25 -1.76
C PHE A 30 -3.72 -9.54 -2.40
N ALA A 31 -2.91 -9.46 -3.46
CA ALA A 31 -2.20 -10.61 -4.02
C ALA A 31 -1.12 -11.15 -3.06
N GLY A 32 -0.74 -10.39 -2.04
CA GLY A 32 0.37 -10.75 -1.15
C GLY A 32 1.74 -10.56 -1.81
N ASP A 33 1.80 -9.80 -2.89
CA ASP A 33 3.04 -9.44 -3.59
C ASP A 33 3.73 -8.28 -2.87
N ALA A 34 4.52 -8.63 -1.85
CA ALA A 34 5.23 -7.65 -1.02
C ALA A 34 6.20 -6.77 -1.83
N ASN A 35 6.96 -7.38 -2.76
CA ASN A 35 7.95 -6.66 -3.55
C ASN A 35 7.26 -5.72 -4.55
N GLY A 36 6.26 -6.22 -5.26
CA GLY A 36 5.51 -5.39 -6.20
C GLY A 36 4.70 -4.30 -5.50
N PHE A 37 4.21 -4.54 -4.29
CA PHE A 37 3.61 -3.49 -3.48
C PHE A 37 4.64 -2.40 -3.15
N ALA A 38 5.79 -2.77 -2.59
CA ALA A 38 6.83 -1.80 -2.24
C ALA A 38 7.36 -1.00 -3.45
N GLU A 39 7.56 -1.66 -4.59
CA GLU A 39 7.99 -1.02 -5.83
C GLU A 39 7.00 0.04 -6.31
N ARG A 40 5.70 -0.29 -6.37
CA ARG A 40 4.69 0.67 -6.84
C ARG A 40 4.57 1.89 -5.91
N MET A 41 4.78 1.67 -4.62
CA MET A 41 4.73 2.74 -3.63
C MET A 41 5.90 3.73 -3.74
N THR A 42 6.96 3.46 -4.52
CA THR A 42 8.05 4.44 -4.74
C THR A 42 7.62 5.65 -5.55
N ALA A 43 6.53 5.54 -6.32
CA ALA A 43 5.96 6.64 -7.09
C ALA A 43 5.13 7.61 -6.23
N TRP A 44 4.84 7.25 -4.98
CA TRP A 44 4.01 8.03 -4.06
C TRP A 44 4.86 8.82 -3.04
N PRO A 45 4.27 9.85 -2.40
CA PRO A 45 4.94 10.58 -1.34
C PRO A 45 5.55 9.65 -0.28
N PRO A 46 6.81 9.89 0.14
CA PRO A 46 7.53 9.02 1.08
C PRO A 46 6.76 8.71 2.36
N ASP A 47 6.04 9.68 2.93
CA ASP A 47 5.31 9.49 4.18
C ASP A 47 4.11 8.53 4.02
N ILE A 48 3.41 8.59 2.88
CA ILE A 48 2.33 7.65 2.55
C ILE A 48 2.91 6.26 2.33
N ARG A 49 4.01 6.16 1.58
CA ARG A 49 4.73 4.90 1.33
C ARG A 49 5.15 4.23 2.62
N ASP A 50 5.91 4.94 3.44
CA ASP A 50 6.55 4.36 4.61
C ASP A 50 5.52 3.96 5.66
N HIS A 51 4.41 4.71 5.78
CA HIS A 51 3.33 4.33 6.68
C HIS A 51 2.55 3.11 6.16
N ALA A 52 2.24 3.04 4.86
CA ALA A 52 1.54 1.90 4.28
C ALA A 52 2.36 0.60 4.38
N LEU A 53 3.69 0.66 4.18
CA LEU A 53 4.58 -0.49 4.34
C LEU A 53 4.59 -1.02 5.79
N LYS A 54 4.58 -0.13 6.79
CA LYS A 54 4.46 -0.50 8.20
C LYS A 54 3.13 -1.19 8.49
N LEU A 55 2.01 -0.62 8.00
CA LEU A 55 0.67 -1.21 8.17
C LEU A 55 0.55 -2.58 7.50
N ALA A 56 1.20 -2.75 6.34
CA ALA A 56 1.27 -4.01 5.62
C ALA A 56 2.19 -5.06 6.27
N ALA A 57 2.93 -4.69 7.34
CA ALA A 57 3.95 -5.50 8.00
C ALA A 57 5.12 -5.90 7.05
N LEU A 58 5.59 -4.93 6.26
CA LEU A 58 6.66 -5.09 5.27
C LEU A 58 7.96 -4.32 5.64
N THR A 59 8.14 -4.04 6.92
CA THR A 59 9.34 -3.41 7.51
C THR A 59 10.06 -4.35 8.44
#